data_AF-A0A1G2ZIW6-F1
#
_entry.id   AF-A0A1G2ZIW6-F1
#
_cell.length_a   1.000
_cell.length_b   1.000
_cell.length_c   1.000
_cell.angle_alpha   90.00
_cell.angle_beta   90.00
_cell.angle_gamma   90.00
#
_symmetry.space_group_name_H-M   'P 1'
#
loop_
_entity.id
_entity.type
_entity.pdbx_description
1 polymer ?
#
loop_
_entity_poly.entity_id
_entity_poly.type
_entity_poly.pdbx_seq_one_letter_code
_entity_poly.pdbx_strand_id
1 'polypeptide(L)'
;DMNKHIWMILALLVYSIALGQDTQKPQEQLSRSELIQKDIDDAIKKLSSNNFLESEQAKRELLNLGKSTVPSLIKTLESSKPEVKYTACELLGDIRDVSAVPALTKALLDYEEYGKSIASAAAKSLGKLGDEKVIPDLEKMLQSERSKIDVELRYEIISALGNLRAMDSKDLLKKFIEDKGATYYGKVVSFAAIEALGKIRAKDAVEDIAKLLTDKTREEWSGNTLGLAVARTLQILTSQDLGPLITDNDEKTKATLKKWSEWWDKELKKKEPPKVEQPKPENRIAEAYATMYTIHLAINKYKESKGSTPAENLSDLVTSGFLKEVPKDPWGRDFFYHQAGAGSDYVMHSYGADGKEHGSGLDADIMWTMEMKENYSKIIATKDTLKTLVDLISSYRQSKGQYPAKLEDLLGETLKTLPKDGWEKNFVYKIPGTNNTPYELISLGADGKEGGTGVDEDIKWQEKK
;
A
#
# COMPACT_ATOMS: atom_id res chain seq x y z
N ASP A 1 71.63 -0.80 -57.92
CA ASP A 1 70.35 -1.41 -57.48
C ASP A 1 69.15 -0.46 -57.36
N MET A 2 69.33 0.87 -57.29
CA MET A 2 68.25 1.82 -56.94
C MET A 2 66.88 1.59 -57.65
N ASN A 3 66.86 1.34 -58.95
CA ASN A 3 65.60 1.04 -59.68
C ASN A 3 64.87 -0.22 -59.18
N LYS A 4 65.57 -1.26 -58.73
CA LYS A 4 64.91 -2.48 -58.20
C LYS A 4 64.13 -2.17 -56.92
N HIS A 5 64.67 -1.33 -56.04
CA HIS A 5 63.96 -0.93 -54.82
C HIS A 5 62.76 -0.01 -55.14
N ILE A 6 62.87 0.89 -56.11
CA ILE A 6 61.73 1.72 -56.55
C ILE A 6 60.59 0.83 -57.10
N TRP A 7 60.90 -0.14 -57.97
CA TRP A 7 59.90 -1.10 -58.47
C TRP A 7 59.31 -1.98 -57.37
N MET A 8 60.12 -2.40 -56.39
CA MET A 8 59.64 -3.18 -55.24
C MET A 8 58.71 -2.37 -54.31
N ILE A 9 59.03 -1.09 -54.07
CA ILE A 9 58.18 -0.18 -53.29
C ILE A 9 56.87 0.11 -54.04
N LEU A 10 56.91 0.33 -55.36
CA LEU A 10 55.71 0.49 -56.18
C LEU A 10 54.85 -0.78 -56.20
N ALA A 11 55.45 -1.96 -56.31
CA ALA A 11 54.73 -3.23 -56.22
C ALA A 11 54.06 -3.41 -54.84
N LEU A 12 54.76 -3.08 -53.74
CA LEU A 12 54.20 -3.11 -52.39
C LEU A 12 53.10 -2.06 -52.16
N LEU A 13 53.18 -0.89 -52.81
CA LEU A 13 52.11 0.12 -52.79
C LEU A 13 50.87 -0.35 -53.55
N VAL A 14 51.04 -0.88 -54.77
CA VAL A 14 49.92 -1.44 -55.56
C VAL A 14 49.30 -2.64 -54.84
N TYR A 15 50.10 -3.50 -54.22
CA TYR A 15 49.61 -4.62 -53.40
C TYR A 15 48.89 -4.13 -52.14
N SER A 16 49.39 -3.09 -51.47
CA SER A 16 48.73 -2.45 -50.32
C SER A 16 47.42 -1.75 -50.71
N ILE A 17 47.31 -1.22 -51.94
CA ILE A 17 46.05 -0.64 -52.47
C ILE A 17 45.06 -1.74 -52.85
N ALA A 18 45.53 -2.86 -53.42
CA ALA A 18 44.71 -4.02 -53.75
C ALA A 18 44.17 -4.73 -52.49
N LEU A 19 44.96 -4.83 -51.42
CA LEU A 19 44.51 -5.29 -50.09
C LEU A 19 43.75 -4.21 -49.31
N GLY A 20 44.00 -2.93 -49.60
CA GLY A 20 43.30 -1.78 -49.03
C GLY A 20 41.90 -1.57 -49.62
N GLN A 21 41.60 -2.18 -50.76
CA GLN A 21 40.23 -2.46 -51.20
C GLN A 21 39.72 -3.77 -50.58
N ASP A 22 39.84 -3.90 -49.26
CA ASP A 22 38.79 -4.59 -48.52
C ASP A 22 37.50 -3.81 -48.78
N THR A 23 36.70 -4.32 -49.71
CA THR A 23 35.34 -3.82 -49.94
C THR A 23 34.51 -4.15 -48.71
N GLN A 24 34.58 -3.28 -47.71
CA GLN A 24 33.58 -3.20 -46.67
C GLN A 24 32.23 -3.08 -47.38
N LYS A 25 31.54 -4.23 -47.49
CA LYS A 25 30.11 -4.26 -47.76
C LYS A 25 29.50 -3.21 -46.85
N PRO A 26 28.67 -2.28 -47.36
CA PRO A 26 28.08 -1.24 -46.53
C PRO A 26 27.52 -1.91 -45.28
N GLN A 27 28.08 -1.58 -44.10
CA GLN A 27 27.60 -2.19 -42.86
C GLN A 27 26.11 -1.89 -42.82
N GLU A 28 25.28 -2.94 -42.79
CA GLU A 28 23.83 -2.80 -42.77
C GLU A 28 23.45 -2.05 -41.51
N GLN A 29 23.29 -0.73 -41.64
CA GLN A 29 22.90 0.15 -40.56
C GLN A 29 21.46 -0.17 -40.23
N LEU A 30 21.29 -1.11 -39.30
CA LEU A 30 20.02 -1.54 -38.73
C LEU A 30 19.13 -0.31 -38.56
N SER A 31 18.00 -0.34 -39.25
CA SER A 31 17.02 0.73 -39.17
C SER A 31 16.60 0.94 -37.71
N ARG A 32 16.08 2.11 -37.38
CA ARG A 32 15.59 2.39 -36.02
C ARG A 32 14.56 1.35 -35.55
N SER A 33 13.79 0.78 -36.46
CA SER A 33 12.88 -0.35 -36.24
C SER A 33 13.61 -1.65 -35.86
N GLU A 34 14.69 -2.01 -36.55
CA GLU A 34 15.46 -3.24 -36.30
C GLU A 34 16.31 -3.13 -35.02
N LEU A 35 16.82 -1.94 -34.70
CA LEU A 35 17.45 -1.67 -33.39
C LEU A 35 16.44 -1.86 -32.25
N ILE A 36 15.25 -1.24 -32.34
CA ILE A 36 14.19 -1.42 -31.34
C ILE A 36 13.76 -2.90 -31.24
N GLN A 37 13.60 -3.61 -32.37
CA GLN A 37 13.27 -5.04 -32.35
C GLN A 37 14.35 -5.87 -31.66
N LYS A 38 15.63 -5.57 -31.91
CA LYS A 38 16.75 -6.26 -31.25
C LYS A 38 16.75 -5.99 -29.74
N ASP A 39 16.55 -4.74 -29.31
CA ASP A 39 16.49 -4.39 -27.88
C ASP A 39 15.33 -5.11 -27.18
N ILE A 40 14.18 -5.25 -27.86
CA ILE A 40 13.03 -6.05 -27.40
C ILE A 40 13.39 -7.54 -27.26
N ASP A 41 14.02 -8.13 -28.26
CA ASP A 41 14.33 -9.56 -28.28
C ASP A 41 15.45 -9.91 -27.26
N ASP A 42 16.46 -9.05 -27.10
CA ASP A 42 17.47 -9.17 -26.05
C ASP A 42 16.85 -9.00 -24.64
N ALA A 43 15.88 -8.10 -24.45
CA ALA A 43 15.15 -7.97 -23.18
C ALA A 43 14.24 -9.19 -22.90
N ILE A 44 13.50 -9.69 -23.88
CA ILE A 44 12.66 -10.90 -23.72
C ILE A 44 13.52 -12.12 -23.34
N LYS A 45 14.73 -12.23 -23.90
CA LYS A 45 15.71 -13.25 -23.50
C LYS A 45 16.11 -13.12 -22.03
N LYS A 46 16.39 -11.91 -21.55
CA LYS A 46 16.72 -11.60 -20.14
C LYS A 46 15.57 -11.93 -19.17
N LEU A 47 14.29 -11.85 -19.57
CA LEU A 47 13.15 -12.26 -18.72
C LEU A 47 13.29 -13.71 -18.22
N SER A 48 13.91 -14.58 -19.02
CA SER A 48 14.14 -15.99 -18.70
C SER A 48 15.37 -16.26 -17.82
N SER A 49 16.08 -15.22 -17.37
CA SER A 49 17.23 -15.33 -16.47
C SER A 49 16.81 -15.71 -15.05
N ASN A 50 17.61 -16.55 -14.40
CA ASN A 50 17.48 -16.85 -12.97
C ASN A 50 17.94 -15.68 -12.07
N ASN A 51 18.50 -14.62 -12.64
CA ASN A 51 18.89 -13.41 -11.91
C ASN A 51 17.71 -12.43 -11.83
N PHE A 52 17.16 -12.26 -10.63
CA PHE A 52 16.04 -11.35 -10.35
C PHE A 52 16.30 -9.91 -10.87
N LEU A 53 17.50 -9.36 -10.65
CA LEU A 53 17.82 -7.98 -11.05
C LEU A 53 17.84 -7.82 -12.58
N GLU A 54 18.25 -8.86 -13.31
CA GLU A 54 18.30 -8.87 -14.78
C GLU A 54 16.89 -8.99 -15.37
N SER A 55 16.04 -9.85 -14.80
CA SER A 55 14.63 -9.98 -15.21
C SER A 55 13.83 -8.70 -14.89
N GLU A 56 14.02 -8.09 -13.71
CA GLU A 56 13.38 -6.82 -13.35
C GLU A 56 13.94 -5.61 -14.14
N GLN A 57 15.18 -5.66 -14.62
CA GLN A 57 15.67 -4.68 -15.59
C GLN A 57 14.96 -4.86 -16.94
N ALA A 58 14.85 -6.10 -17.43
CA ALA A 58 14.20 -6.42 -18.70
C ALA A 58 12.70 -6.08 -18.73
N LYS A 59 11.96 -6.32 -17.63
CA LYS A 59 10.56 -5.86 -17.48
C LYS A 59 10.45 -4.35 -17.69
N ARG A 60 11.30 -3.56 -17.02
CA ARG A 60 11.30 -2.08 -17.13
C ARG A 60 11.75 -1.60 -18.52
N GLU A 61 12.72 -2.28 -19.14
CA GLU A 61 13.16 -2.04 -20.52
C GLU A 61 11.99 -2.22 -21.51
N LEU A 62 11.24 -3.31 -21.39
CA LEU A 62 10.06 -3.58 -22.22
C LEU A 62 8.89 -2.62 -21.96
N LEU A 63 8.62 -2.25 -20.70
CA LEU A 63 7.61 -1.24 -20.35
C LEU A 63 7.94 0.14 -20.93
N ASN A 64 9.21 0.55 -20.90
CA ASN A 64 9.67 1.83 -21.45
C ASN A 64 9.57 1.89 -22.99
N LEU A 65 9.75 0.75 -23.67
CA LEU A 65 9.53 0.61 -25.11
C LEU A 65 8.02 0.54 -25.45
N GLY A 66 7.21 0.02 -24.53
CA GLY A 66 5.75 0.13 -24.56
C GLY A 66 5.11 -0.63 -25.72
N LYS A 67 4.28 0.07 -26.52
CA LYS A 67 3.42 -0.53 -27.56
C LYS A 67 4.20 -1.29 -28.64
N SER A 68 5.46 -0.94 -28.92
CA SER A 68 6.29 -1.68 -29.90
C SER A 68 6.65 -3.09 -29.45
N THR A 69 6.59 -3.40 -28.14
CA THR A 69 6.92 -4.72 -27.60
C THR A 69 5.77 -5.74 -27.72
N VAL A 70 4.54 -5.25 -27.92
CA VAL A 70 3.31 -6.06 -27.90
C VAL A 70 3.35 -7.25 -28.87
N PRO A 71 3.80 -7.13 -30.13
CA PRO A 71 3.91 -8.28 -31.04
C PRO A 71 4.87 -9.37 -30.54
N SER A 72 6.04 -8.99 -30.00
CA SER A 72 6.99 -9.96 -29.43
C SER A 72 6.48 -10.56 -28.12
N LEU A 73 5.78 -9.80 -27.28
CA LEU A 73 5.17 -10.32 -26.05
C LEU A 73 4.01 -11.30 -26.33
N ILE A 74 3.20 -11.05 -27.36
CA ILE A 74 2.18 -12.00 -27.85
C ILE A 74 2.84 -13.31 -28.31
N LYS A 75 3.90 -13.23 -29.13
CA LYS A 75 4.69 -14.40 -29.55
C LYS A 75 5.32 -15.14 -28.36
N THR A 76 5.79 -14.40 -27.36
CA THR A 76 6.38 -14.92 -26.12
C THR A 76 5.33 -15.71 -25.32
N LEU A 77 4.10 -15.23 -25.24
CA LEU A 77 2.98 -15.91 -24.61
C LEU A 77 2.66 -17.26 -25.26
N GLU A 78 2.83 -17.41 -26.58
CA GLU A 78 2.62 -18.71 -27.25
C GLU A 78 3.78 -19.69 -27.01
N SER A 79 5.03 -19.29 -27.28
CA SER A 79 6.15 -20.23 -27.45
C SER A 79 7.17 -20.31 -26.28
N SER A 80 6.84 -19.84 -25.08
CA SER A 80 7.79 -19.78 -23.94
C SER A 80 7.43 -20.71 -22.78
N LYS A 81 8.34 -20.80 -21.79
CA LYS A 81 8.09 -21.48 -20.50
C LYS A 81 7.01 -20.75 -19.69
N PRO A 82 6.27 -21.44 -18.78
CA PRO A 82 5.14 -20.85 -18.06
C PRO A 82 5.44 -19.56 -17.28
N GLU A 83 6.63 -19.43 -16.70
CA GLU A 83 7.06 -18.26 -15.92
C GLU A 83 7.23 -17.02 -16.81
N VAL A 84 7.75 -17.23 -18.02
CA VAL A 84 7.94 -16.19 -19.03
C VAL A 84 6.59 -15.86 -19.70
N LYS A 85 5.73 -16.86 -19.94
CA LYS A 85 4.34 -16.64 -20.41
C LYS A 85 3.53 -15.79 -19.40
N TYR A 86 3.59 -16.11 -18.11
CA TYR A 86 2.96 -15.33 -17.04
C TYR A 86 3.46 -13.87 -17.04
N THR A 87 4.78 -13.69 -17.10
CA THR A 87 5.40 -12.35 -17.16
C THR A 87 4.97 -11.57 -18.41
N ALA A 88 4.84 -12.25 -19.56
CA ALA A 88 4.34 -11.63 -20.78
C ALA A 88 2.87 -11.18 -20.66
N CYS A 89 2.00 -11.98 -20.02
CA CYS A 89 0.62 -11.55 -19.71
C CYS A 89 0.60 -10.26 -18.87
N GLU A 90 1.35 -10.21 -17.76
CA GLU A 90 1.38 -9.01 -16.90
C GLU A 90 1.90 -7.77 -17.65
N LEU A 91 3.00 -7.91 -18.41
CA LEU A 91 3.55 -6.81 -19.21
C LEU A 91 2.57 -6.30 -20.27
N LEU A 92 1.87 -7.19 -20.99
CA LEU A 92 0.79 -6.80 -21.90
C LEU A 92 -0.32 -6.03 -21.17
N GLY A 93 -0.69 -6.52 -19.98
CA GLY A 93 -1.63 -5.87 -19.06
C GLY A 93 -1.23 -4.45 -18.64
N ASP A 94 0.06 -4.20 -18.41
CA ASP A 94 0.57 -2.89 -17.97
C ASP A 94 0.91 -1.92 -19.13
N ILE A 95 1.21 -2.44 -20.32
CA ILE A 95 1.31 -1.64 -21.55
C ILE A 95 -0.08 -1.16 -22.02
N ARG A 96 -1.14 -1.90 -21.67
CA ARG A 96 -2.56 -1.55 -21.92
C ARG A 96 -2.88 -1.29 -23.39
N ASP A 97 -2.30 -2.08 -24.30
CA ASP A 97 -2.65 -2.05 -25.72
C ASP A 97 -3.73 -3.07 -26.06
N VAL A 98 -4.87 -2.58 -26.57
CA VAL A 98 -6.03 -3.42 -26.93
C VAL A 98 -5.75 -4.42 -28.07
N SER A 99 -4.67 -4.25 -28.84
CA SER A 99 -4.25 -5.27 -29.83
C SER A 99 -3.86 -6.61 -29.20
N ALA A 100 -3.56 -6.65 -27.90
CA ALA A 100 -3.28 -7.89 -27.16
C ALA A 100 -4.53 -8.65 -26.69
N VAL A 101 -5.74 -8.06 -26.80
CA VAL A 101 -6.99 -8.71 -26.35
C VAL A 101 -7.19 -10.12 -26.93
N PRO A 102 -7.01 -10.39 -28.24
CA PRO A 102 -7.22 -11.74 -28.78
C PRO A 102 -6.26 -12.78 -28.19
N ALA A 103 -4.99 -12.41 -27.97
CA ALA A 103 -3.97 -13.30 -27.42
C ALA A 103 -4.22 -13.60 -25.93
N LEU A 104 -4.58 -12.58 -25.14
CA LEU A 104 -4.98 -12.76 -23.75
C LEU A 104 -6.30 -13.54 -23.62
N THR A 105 -7.24 -13.36 -24.55
CA THR A 105 -8.49 -14.14 -24.58
C THR A 105 -8.24 -15.61 -24.91
N LYS A 106 -7.30 -15.92 -25.83
CA LYS A 106 -6.82 -17.29 -26.06
C LYS A 106 -6.22 -17.89 -24.78
N ALA A 107 -5.30 -17.17 -24.13
CA ALA A 107 -4.63 -17.64 -22.91
C ALA A 107 -5.56 -17.74 -21.68
N LEU A 108 -6.68 -17.02 -21.67
CA LEU A 108 -7.77 -17.20 -20.71
C LEU A 108 -8.55 -18.49 -20.99
N LEU A 109 -8.97 -18.71 -22.25
CA LEU A 109 -9.92 -19.77 -22.61
C LEU A 109 -9.28 -21.15 -22.77
N ASP A 110 -8.05 -21.24 -23.29
CA ASP A 110 -7.33 -22.50 -23.42
C ASP A 110 -6.61 -22.87 -22.11
N TYR A 111 -7.42 -23.20 -21.10
CA TYR A 111 -6.95 -23.54 -19.76
C TYR A 111 -6.04 -24.79 -19.76
N GLU A 112 -6.05 -25.63 -20.79
CA GLU A 112 -5.18 -26.81 -20.88
C GLU A 112 -3.81 -26.48 -21.50
N GLU A 113 -3.72 -25.57 -22.48
CA GLU A 113 -2.43 -25.09 -23.04
C GLU A 113 -1.70 -24.13 -22.07
N TYR A 114 -2.44 -23.28 -21.34
CA TYR A 114 -1.88 -22.19 -20.52
C TYR A 114 -1.95 -22.44 -19.00
N GLY A 115 -2.92 -23.22 -18.52
CA GLY A 115 -3.07 -23.52 -17.09
C GLY A 115 -3.51 -22.34 -16.20
N LYS A 116 -3.82 -22.66 -14.94
CA LYS A 116 -4.37 -21.77 -13.91
C LYS A 116 -3.73 -20.37 -13.86
N SER A 117 -2.43 -20.29 -13.63
CA SER A 117 -1.75 -19.03 -13.29
C SER A 117 -1.77 -18.06 -14.46
N ILE A 118 -1.66 -18.57 -15.69
CA ILE A 118 -1.68 -17.73 -16.89
C ILE A 118 -3.11 -17.32 -17.23
N ALA A 119 -4.11 -18.20 -17.08
CA ALA A 119 -5.52 -17.84 -17.25
C ALA A 119 -5.97 -16.73 -16.28
N SER A 120 -5.53 -16.80 -15.02
CA SER A 120 -5.80 -15.77 -14.00
C SER A 120 -5.10 -14.44 -14.35
N ALA A 121 -3.82 -14.48 -14.73
CA ALA A 121 -3.09 -13.30 -15.20
C ALA A 121 -3.68 -12.69 -16.49
N ALA A 122 -4.23 -13.52 -17.37
CA ALA A 122 -4.91 -13.07 -18.58
C ALA A 122 -6.22 -12.34 -18.26
N ALA A 123 -7.08 -12.88 -17.38
CA ALA A 123 -8.30 -12.22 -16.92
C ALA A 123 -8.00 -10.84 -16.29
N LYS A 124 -7.04 -10.81 -15.35
CA LYS A 124 -6.53 -9.59 -14.71
C LYS A 124 -6.07 -8.54 -15.72
N SER A 125 -5.32 -8.97 -16.74
CA SER A 125 -4.76 -8.10 -17.77
C SER A 125 -5.82 -7.57 -18.74
N LEU A 126 -6.77 -8.41 -19.15
CA LEU A 126 -7.95 -7.99 -19.93
C LEU A 126 -8.74 -6.88 -19.20
N GLY A 127 -8.89 -7.01 -17.88
CA GLY A 127 -9.47 -5.98 -17.01
C GLY A 127 -8.65 -4.68 -16.91
N LYS A 128 -7.33 -4.69 -17.17
CA LYS A 128 -6.49 -3.48 -17.28
C LYS A 128 -6.62 -2.83 -18.67
N LEU A 129 -6.72 -3.63 -19.73
CA LEU A 129 -6.77 -3.17 -21.13
C LEU A 129 -8.03 -2.37 -21.45
N GLY A 130 -9.18 -2.78 -20.92
CA GLY A 130 -10.41 -1.98 -21.01
C GLY A 130 -11.25 -2.15 -22.29
N ASP A 131 -11.00 -3.16 -23.12
CA ASP A 131 -11.83 -3.45 -24.29
C ASP A 131 -13.06 -4.28 -23.89
N GLU A 132 -14.24 -3.65 -23.87
CA GLU A 132 -15.53 -4.25 -23.51
C GLU A 132 -15.90 -5.47 -24.38
N LYS A 133 -15.30 -5.65 -25.57
CA LYS A 133 -15.55 -6.82 -26.43
C LYS A 133 -15.25 -8.18 -25.79
N VAL A 134 -14.42 -8.22 -24.74
CA VAL A 134 -14.05 -9.48 -24.06
C VAL A 134 -15.03 -9.90 -22.95
N ILE A 135 -16.03 -9.06 -22.64
CA ILE A 135 -17.05 -9.37 -21.62
C ILE A 135 -17.71 -10.75 -21.85
N PRO A 136 -18.18 -11.13 -23.06
CA PRO A 136 -18.83 -12.43 -23.27
C PRO A 136 -17.92 -13.64 -23.01
N ASP A 137 -16.62 -13.54 -23.31
CA ASP A 137 -15.66 -14.63 -23.06
C ASP A 137 -15.25 -14.71 -21.57
N LEU A 138 -15.21 -13.57 -20.87
CA LEU A 138 -15.11 -13.53 -19.41
C LEU A 138 -16.32 -14.19 -18.75
N GLU A 139 -17.55 -13.83 -19.15
CA GLU A 139 -18.79 -14.43 -18.62
C GLU A 139 -18.89 -15.93 -18.89
N LYS A 140 -18.45 -16.37 -20.09
CA LYS A 140 -18.38 -17.77 -20.49
C LYS A 140 -17.37 -18.56 -19.65
N MET A 141 -16.17 -18.01 -19.40
CA MET A 141 -15.21 -18.67 -18.52
C MET A 141 -15.70 -18.69 -17.07
N LEU A 142 -16.32 -17.62 -16.57
CA LEU A 142 -16.88 -17.55 -15.21
C LEU A 142 -17.96 -18.62 -14.95
N GLN A 143 -18.70 -19.02 -15.98
CA GLN A 143 -19.74 -20.06 -15.89
C GLN A 143 -19.21 -21.49 -16.11
N SER A 144 -17.92 -21.68 -16.43
CA SER A 144 -17.32 -22.99 -16.69
C SER A 144 -17.10 -23.84 -15.43
N GLU A 145 -16.95 -25.15 -15.59
CA GLU A 145 -16.50 -26.05 -14.50
C GLU A 145 -15.08 -25.73 -14.03
N ARG A 146 -14.21 -25.16 -14.89
CA ARG A 146 -12.86 -24.72 -14.52
C ARG A 146 -12.92 -23.58 -13.50
N SER A 147 -13.77 -22.57 -13.74
CA SER A 147 -14.08 -21.49 -12.80
C SER A 147 -14.58 -22.00 -11.44
N LYS A 148 -15.47 -23.02 -11.41
CA LYS A 148 -15.98 -23.55 -10.13
C LYS A 148 -14.87 -24.14 -9.24
N ILE A 149 -13.85 -24.74 -9.86
CA ILE A 149 -12.68 -25.29 -9.17
C ILE A 149 -11.67 -24.18 -8.82
N ASP A 150 -11.34 -23.31 -9.76
CA ASP A 150 -10.32 -22.28 -9.58
C ASP A 150 -10.90 -20.93 -9.12
N VAL A 151 -10.77 -20.69 -7.81
CA VAL A 151 -11.31 -19.51 -7.14
C VAL A 151 -10.52 -18.23 -7.43
N GLU A 152 -9.25 -18.34 -7.83
CA GLU A 152 -8.39 -17.21 -8.22
C GLU A 152 -8.81 -16.68 -9.58
N LEU A 153 -9.04 -17.60 -10.53
CA LEU A 153 -9.62 -17.30 -11.83
C LEU A 153 -11.01 -16.65 -11.69
N ARG A 154 -11.87 -17.11 -10.76
CA ARG A 154 -13.16 -16.42 -10.47
C ARG A 154 -12.96 -14.99 -10.02
N TYR A 155 -12.05 -14.77 -9.08
CA TYR A 155 -11.76 -13.44 -8.53
C TYR A 155 -11.28 -12.46 -9.61
N GLU A 156 -10.30 -12.86 -10.43
CA GLU A 156 -9.76 -11.98 -11.48
C GLU A 156 -10.76 -11.73 -12.61
N ILE A 157 -11.58 -12.72 -13.01
CA ILE A 157 -12.64 -12.52 -14.01
C ILE A 157 -13.72 -11.56 -13.50
N ILE A 158 -14.20 -11.74 -12.27
CA ILE A 158 -15.21 -10.85 -11.67
C ILE A 158 -14.65 -9.43 -11.50
N SER A 159 -13.38 -9.31 -11.08
CA SER A 159 -12.68 -8.03 -10.98
C SER A 159 -12.53 -7.35 -12.35
N ALA A 160 -12.24 -8.12 -13.41
CA ALA A 160 -12.18 -7.64 -14.78
C ALA A 160 -13.54 -7.13 -15.27
N LEU A 161 -14.62 -7.88 -15.08
CA LEU A 161 -15.99 -7.44 -15.42
C LEU A 161 -16.38 -6.14 -14.71
N GLY A 162 -16.01 -5.99 -13.43
CA GLY A 162 -16.18 -4.75 -12.67
C GLY A 162 -15.37 -3.58 -13.23
N ASN A 163 -14.10 -3.80 -13.60
CA ASN A 163 -13.23 -2.77 -14.17
C ASN A 163 -13.67 -2.37 -15.59
N LEU A 164 -14.19 -3.31 -16.38
CA LEU A 164 -14.82 -3.12 -17.70
C LEU A 164 -16.22 -2.48 -17.63
N ARG A 165 -16.74 -2.22 -16.43
CA ARG A 165 -18.09 -1.65 -16.20
C ARG A 165 -19.23 -2.44 -16.86
N ALA A 166 -19.09 -3.77 -16.91
CA ALA A 166 -20.02 -4.68 -17.57
C ALA A 166 -21.42 -4.68 -16.91
N MET A 167 -22.28 -3.73 -17.29
CA MET A 167 -23.59 -3.52 -16.67
C MET A 167 -24.57 -4.68 -16.95
N ASP A 168 -24.51 -5.28 -18.13
CA ASP A 168 -25.35 -6.43 -18.48
C ASP A 168 -24.99 -7.68 -17.67
N SER A 169 -23.73 -7.80 -17.23
CA SER A 169 -23.25 -8.86 -16.34
C SER A 169 -23.79 -8.78 -14.91
N LYS A 170 -24.54 -7.73 -14.54
CA LYS A 170 -25.06 -7.53 -13.17
C LYS A 170 -25.79 -8.76 -12.61
N ASP A 171 -26.61 -9.45 -13.41
CA ASP A 171 -27.43 -10.57 -12.95
C ASP A 171 -26.63 -11.89 -12.92
N LEU A 172 -25.46 -11.94 -13.55
CA LEU A 172 -24.45 -12.97 -13.33
C LEU A 172 -23.66 -12.68 -12.05
N LEU A 173 -23.18 -11.44 -11.88
CA LEU A 173 -22.44 -10.98 -10.70
C LEU A 173 -23.26 -11.14 -9.41
N LYS A 174 -24.57 -10.85 -9.43
CA LYS A 174 -25.49 -11.01 -8.29
C LYS A 174 -25.51 -12.45 -7.73
N LYS A 175 -25.31 -13.48 -8.58
CA LYS A 175 -25.24 -14.89 -8.13
C LYS A 175 -24.00 -15.17 -7.27
N PHE A 176 -22.90 -14.45 -7.49
CA PHE A 176 -21.65 -14.62 -6.76
C PHE A 176 -21.59 -13.87 -5.43
N ILE A 177 -22.51 -12.90 -5.18
CA ILE A 177 -22.76 -12.34 -3.85
C ILE A 177 -23.08 -13.45 -2.83
N GLU A 178 -23.83 -14.46 -3.28
CA GLU A 178 -24.34 -15.56 -2.45
C GLU A 178 -23.48 -16.82 -2.47
N ASP A 179 -22.28 -16.81 -3.08
CA ASP A 179 -21.36 -17.96 -3.06
C ASP A 179 -20.90 -18.26 -1.62
N LYS A 180 -21.63 -19.16 -0.93
CA LYS A 180 -21.34 -19.64 0.43
C LYS A 180 -20.18 -20.65 0.47
N GLY A 181 -19.25 -20.58 -0.49
CA GLY A 181 -18.08 -21.46 -0.56
C GLY A 181 -17.36 -21.53 0.78
N ALA A 182 -17.35 -22.72 1.39
CA ALA A 182 -16.88 -22.94 2.77
C ALA A 182 -15.36 -22.74 2.98
N THR A 183 -14.62 -22.38 1.93
CA THR A 183 -13.18 -22.10 1.97
C THR A 183 -12.91 -20.60 2.13
N TYR A 184 -11.74 -20.24 2.64
CA TYR A 184 -11.29 -18.84 2.69
C TYR A 184 -11.44 -18.11 1.34
N TYR A 185 -11.11 -18.79 0.25
CA TYR A 185 -11.17 -18.24 -1.10
C TYR A 185 -12.60 -17.95 -1.60
N GLY A 186 -13.63 -18.72 -1.20
CA GLY A 186 -15.01 -18.43 -1.59
C GLY A 186 -15.48 -17.03 -1.16
N LYS A 187 -15.01 -16.57 0.00
CA LYS A 187 -15.28 -15.23 0.54
C LYS A 187 -14.69 -14.10 -0.32
N VAL A 188 -13.59 -14.37 -1.03
CA VAL A 188 -12.90 -13.44 -1.93
C VAL A 188 -13.69 -13.24 -3.25
N VAL A 189 -14.42 -14.27 -3.70
CA VAL A 189 -15.33 -14.18 -4.87
C VAL A 189 -16.52 -13.27 -4.57
N SER A 190 -17.16 -13.44 -3.41
CA SER A 190 -18.27 -12.59 -2.95
C SER A 190 -17.84 -11.11 -2.82
N PHE A 191 -16.65 -10.86 -2.29
CA PHE A 191 -16.03 -9.53 -2.23
C PHE A 191 -15.90 -8.89 -3.61
N ALA A 192 -15.28 -9.58 -4.57
CA ALA A 192 -15.09 -9.06 -5.92
C ALA A 192 -16.43 -8.82 -6.63
N ALA A 193 -17.44 -9.68 -6.42
CA ALA A 193 -18.75 -9.52 -7.03
C ALA A 193 -19.44 -8.23 -6.56
N ILE A 194 -19.30 -7.91 -5.28
CA ILE A 194 -19.87 -6.70 -4.68
C ILE A 194 -19.11 -5.46 -5.13
N GLU A 195 -17.77 -5.47 -5.12
CA GLU A 195 -16.98 -4.38 -5.71
C GLU A 195 -17.32 -4.15 -7.19
N ALA A 196 -17.48 -5.21 -7.98
CA ALA A 196 -17.86 -5.11 -9.39
C ALA A 196 -19.24 -4.44 -9.53
N LEU A 197 -20.25 -4.86 -8.76
CA LEU A 197 -21.57 -4.23 -8.75
C LEU A 197 -21.54 -2.74 -8.35
N GLY A 198 -20.62 -2.35 -7.46
CA GLY A 198 -20.32 -0.95 -7.16
C GLY A 198 -19.67 -0.19 -8.33
N LYS A 199 -18.67 -0.79 -8.99
CA LYS A 199 -17.97 -0.21 -10.15
C LYS A 199 -18.90 -0.02 -11.36
N ILE A 200 -19.78 -0.98 -11.64
CA ILE A 200 -20.79 -0.89 -12.73
C ILE A 200 -22.00 -0.01 -12.35
N ARG A 201 -22.15 0.32 -11.06
CA ARG A 201 -23.25 1.11 -10.48
C ARG A 201 -24.64 0.45 -10.55
N ALA A 202 -24.71 -0.85 -10.31
CA ALA A 202 -25.97 -1.64 -10.27
C ALA A 202 -26.89 -1.26 -9.09
N LYS A 203 -27.71 -0.21 -9.24
CA LYS A 203 -28.62 0.28 -8.20
C LYS A 203 -29.71 -0.72 -7.79
N ASP A 204 -30.02 -1.67 -8.65
CA ASP A 204 -30.93 -2.81 -8.42
C ASP A 204 -30.26 -3.99 -7.69
N ALA A 205 -28.96 -3.91 -7.39
CA ALA A 205 -28.29 -4.80 -6.45
C ALA A 205 -28.29 -4.25 -5.00
N VAL A 206 -28.73 -3.00 -4.77
CA VAL A 206 -28.68 -2.34 -3.44
C VAL A 206 -29.37 -3.16 -2.34
N GLU A 207 -30.58 -3.68 -2.58
CA GLU A 207 -31.28 -4.45 -1.53
C GLU A 207 -30.59 -5.79 -1.24
N ASP A 208 -30.03 -6.44 -2.25
CA ASP A 208 -29.41 -7.77 -2.12
C ASP A 208 -28.01 -7.70 -1.52
N ILE A 209 -27.24 -6.67 -1.89
CA ILE A 209 -25.96 -6.31 -1.26
C ILE A 209 -26.17 -5.91 0.20
N ALA A 210 -27.22 -5.14 0.51
CA ALA A 210 -27.47 -4.68 1.88
C ALA A 210 -28.04 -5.74 2.82
N LYS A 211 -28.79 -6.74 2.33
CA LYS A 211 -29.20 -7.92 3.12
C LYS A 211 -28.00 -8.60 3.78
N LEU A 212 -26.82 -8.55 3.16
CA LEU A 212 -25.58 -9.10 3.72
C LEU A 212 -25.11 -8.43 5.01
N LEU A 213 -25.43 -7.16 5.25
CA LEU A 213 -25.13 -6.48 6.53
C LEU A 213 -26.00 -7.01 7.68
N THR A 214 -27.11 -7.66 7.36
CA THR A 214 -28.15 -8.11 8.30
C THR A 214 -28.26 -9.64 8.43
N ASP A 215 -27.56 -10.39 7.57
CA ASP A 215 -27.56 -11.87 7.58
C ASP A 215 -26.67 -12.38 8.72
N LYS A 216 -27.30 -12.73 9.84
CA LYS A 216 -26.60 -13.25 11.04
C LYS A 216 -25.88 -14.57 10.81
N THR A 217 -26.19 -15.31 9.74
CA THR A 217 -25.41 -16.50 9.35
C THR A 217 -24.05 -16.15 8.74
N ARG A 218 -23.76 -14.85 8.60
CA ARG A 218 -22.50 -14.28 8.10
C ARG A 218 -21.75 -13.45 9.16
N GLU A 219 -22.23 -13.37 10.42
CA GLU A 219 -21.54 -12.65 11.51
C GLU A 219 -20.18 -13.29 11.89
N GLU A 220 -20.01 -14.60 11.66
CA GLU A 220 -18.78 -15.36 11.93
C GLU A 220 -17.68 -15.18 10.86
N TRP A 221 -17.86 -14.23 9.95
CA TRP A 221 -16.90 -13.92 8.90
C TRP A 221 -15.72 -13.09 9.41
N SER A 222 -14.67 -12.98 8.59
CA SER A 222 -13.77 -11.82 8.66
C SER A 222 -14.57 -10.59 8.22
N GLY A 223 -15.43 -10.09 9.12
CA GLY A 223 -16.53 -9.13 8.93
C GLY A 223 -16.08 -7.70 8.62
N ASN A 224 -15.04 -7.59 7.80
CA ASN A 224 -14.22 -6.42 7.55
C ASN A 224 -14.13 -6.22 6.04
N THR A 225 -13.33 -7.02 5.32
CA THR A 225 -13.10 -6.86 3.88
C THR A 225 -14.41 -6.95 3.10
N LEU A 226 -15.23 -7.96 3.40
CA LEU A 226 -16.52 -8.18 2.73
C LEU A 226 -17.60 -7.20 3.19
N GLY A 227 -17.68 -6.88 4.49
CA GLY A 227 -18.60 -5.87 5.01
C GLY A 227 -18.29 -4.46 4.50
N LEU A 228 -17.00 -4.11 4.40
CA LEU A 228 -16.53 -2.85 3.82
C LEU A 228 -16.78 -2.78 2.33
N ALA A 229 -16.61 -3.86 1.56
CA ALA A 229 -17.03 -3.88 0.15
C ALA A 229 -18.53 -3.61 0.00
N VAL A 230 -19.35 -4.24 0.85
CA VAL A 230 -20.80 -4.00 0.91
C VAL A 230 -21.09 -2.52 1.22
N ALA A 231 -20.51 -1.98 2.29
CA ALA A 231 -20.72 -0.58 2.67
C ALA A 231 -20.20 0.41 1.61
N ARG A 232 -18.97 0.25 1.11
CA ARG A 232 -18.36 1.11 0.08
C ARG A 232 -19.21 1.11 -1.19
N THR A 233 -19.66 -0.08 -1.60
CA THR A 233 -20.56 -0.26 -2.74
C THR A 233 -21.90 0.44 -2.51
N LEU A 234 -22.52 0.28 -1.34
CA LEU A 234 -23.79 0.95 -1.03
C LEU A 234 -23.66 2.48 -0.94
N GLN A 235 -22.53 3.01 -0.44
CA GLN A 235 -22.22 4.45 -0.42
C GLN A 235 -22.18 4.99 -1.86
N ILE A 236 -21.49 4.28 -2.77
CA ILE A 236 -21.43 4.60 -4.21
C ILE A 236 -22.82 4.50 -4.87
N LEU A 237 -23.55 3.40 -4.65
CA LEU A 237 -24.83 3.10 -5.31
C LEU A 237 -25.97 4.01 -4.88
N THR A 238 -26.09 4.27 -3.59
CA THR A 238 -27.12 5.18 -3.02
C THR A 238 -26.75 6.64 -3.15
N SER A 239 -25.46 6.95 -3.33
CA SER A 239 -24.90 8.31 -3.33
C SER A 239 -25.15 9.08 -2.03
N GLN A 240 -25.38 8.37 -0.92
CA GLN A 240 -25.40 8.93 0.42
C GLN A 240 -23.99 8.89 1.00
N ASP A 241 -23.53 9.96 1.65
CA ASP A 241 -22.36 9.86 2.50
C ASP A 241 -22.74 9.15 3.81
N LEU A 242 -22.02 8.08 4.09
CA LEU A 242 -22.26 7.14 5.18
C LEU A 242 -20.96 6.87 5.97
N GLY A 243 -20.00 7.80 5.86
CA GLY A 243 -18.76 7.87 6.62
C GLY A 243 -17.50 7.41 5.85
N PRO A 244 -16.30 7.75 6.35
CA PRO A 244 -15.06 7.20 5.81
C PRO A 244 -14.99 5.70 6.10
N LEU A 245 -14.98 4.88 5.04
CA LEU A 245 -14.86 3.43 5.13
C LEU A 245 -13.40 3.03 5.04
N ILE A 246 -12.76 3.14 6.20
CA ILE A 246 -11.39 2.80 6.59
C ILE A 246 -11.15 1.29 6.29
N THR A 247 -9.98 0.86 5.78
CA THR A 247 -9.78 -0.41 5.03
C THR A 247 -10.08 -1.76 5.73
N ASP A 248 -10.13 -1.80 7.06
CA ASP A 248 -9.91 -3.03 7.85
C ASP A 248 -10.85 -3.30 9.10
N ASN A 249 -10.43 -4.13 10.08
CA ASN A 249 -11.10 -4.71 11.28
C ASN A 249 -11.61 -3.77 12.42
N ASP A 250 -11.62 -2.46 12.24
CA ASP A 250 -11.60 -1.46 13.33
C ASP A 250 -12.83 -1.49 14.22
N GLU A 251 -12.75 -0.89 15.40
CA GLU A 251 -13.95 -0.68 16.20
C GLU A 251 -14.80 0.47 15.66
N LYS A 252 -14.27 1.46 14.93
CA LYS A 252 -15.08 2.29 14.02
C LYS A 252 -15.37 1.62 12.67
N THR A 253 -14.66 0.64 12.13
CA THR A 253 -15.16 -0.14 10.97
C THR A 253 -16.28 -1.05 11.42
N LYS A 254 -16.06 -1.94 12.40
CA LYS A 254 -17.12 -2.74 13.03
C LYS A 254 -18.22 -1.88 13.59
N ALA A 255 -17.98 -0.69 14.17
CA ALA A 255 -19.07 0.23 14.53
C ALA A 255 -19.61 1.04 13.36
N THR A 256 -18.95 1.13 12.21
CA THR A 256 -19.52 1.70 10.98
C THR A 256 -20.37 0.62 10.33
N LEU A 257 -19.83 -0.54 9.98
CA LEU A 257 -20.55 -1.76 9.58
C LEU A 257 -21.67 -2.17 10.57
N LYS A 258 -21.53 -1.94 11.87
CA LYS A 258 -22.62 -2.11 12.85
C LYS A 258 -23.57 -0.93 12.86
N LYS A 259 -23.14 0.33 12.84
CA LYS A 259 -24.06 1.48 12.61
C LYS A 259 -24.80 1.36 11.29
N TRP A 260 -24.20 0.73 10.28
CA TRP A 260 -24.73 0.46 8.95
C TRP A 260 -25.62 -0.77 8.93
N SER A 261 -25.25 -1.84 9.65
CA SER A 261 -26.11 -3.00 9.88
C SER A 261 -27.34 -2.53 10.66
N GLU A 262 -27.18 -1.82 11.77
CA GLU A 262 -28.24 -1.16 12.56
C GLU A 262 -28.99 -0.10 11.77
N TRP A 263 -28.33 0.70 10.92
CA TRP A 263 -28.99 1.72 10.09
C TRP A 263 -29.75 1.10 8.94
N TRP A 264 -29.27 0.00 8.35
CA TRP A 264 -29.95 -0.72 7.27
C TRP A 264 -31.00 -1.69 7.80
N ASP A 265 -30.82 -2.29 8.97
CA ASP A 265 -31.89 -2.81 9.83
C ASP A 265 -32.90 -1.70 10.05
N LYS A 266 -32.46 -0.47 10.37
CA LYS A 266 -33.32 0.70 10.51
C LYS A 266 -33.82 1.26 9.18
N GLU A 267 -33.32 0.91 7.99
CA GLU A 267 -33.86 1.38 6.68
C GLU A 267 -34.85 0.36 6.10
N LEU A 268 -34.54 -0.94 6.23
CA LEU A 268 -35.50 -2.03 6.09
C LEU A 268 -36.65 -1.85 7.08
N LYS A 269 -36.35 -1.42 8.32
CA LYS A 269 -37.35 -0.95 9.28
C LYS A 269 -37.85 0.48 9.03
N LYS A 270 -37.20 1.41 8.28
CA LYS A 270 -37.74 2.76 7.86
C LYS A 270 -38.66 2.72 6.66
N LYS A 271 -39.00 1.52 6.23
CA LYS A 271 -40.38 1.24 5.84
C LYS A 271 -41.38 1.52 7.03
N GLU A 272 -40.87 1.91 8.22
CA GLU A 272 -41.41 2.50 9.50
C GLU A 272 -40.36 3.48 10.23
N PRO A 273 -40.57 4.82 10.42
CA PRO A 273 -39.55 5.92 10.17
C PRO A 273 -38.34 6.31 11.19
N PRO A 274 -37.66 7.53 11.29
CA PRO A 274 -36.20 7.82 11.03
C PRO A 274 -35.34 8.45 12.24
N LYS A 275 -34.37 9.45 12.29
CA LYS A 275 -33.09 9.94 11.57
C LYS A 275 -32.01 10.53 12.60
N VAL A 276 -31.01 11.37 12.17
CA VAL A 276 -30.07 12.35 12.87
C VAL A 276 -28.59 11.89 13.26
N GLU A 277 -27.59 12.81 13.44
CA GLU A 277 -26.13 12.72 13.01
C GLU A 277 -24.94 13.08 13.99
N GLN A 278 -23.65 12.88 13.56
CA GLN A 278 -22.34 13.01 14.32
C GLN A 278 -21.05 13.40 13.48
N PRO A 279 -19.82 13.67 14.08
CA PRO A 279 -18.67 14.42 13.46
C PRO A 279 -17.26 13.71 13.22
N LYS A 280 -16.09 14.40 13.42
CA LYS A 280 -14.77 14.35 12.68
C LYS A 280 -13.53 13.55 13.24
N PRO A 281 -12.42 13.32 12.48
CA PRO A 281 -11.47 12.19 12.71
C PRO A 281 -9.96 12.42 13.01
N GLU A 282 -9.33 13.59 12.81
CA GLU A 282 -7.89 13.70 12.47
C GLU A 282 -6.81 13.26 13.51
N ASN A 283 -6.94 13.54 14.81
CA ASN A 283 -5.82 13.46 15.80
C ASN A 283 -5.27 12.05 16.13
N ARG A 284 -5.88 10.96 15.65
CA ARG A 284 -5.83 9.66 16.35
C ARG A 284 -4.54 8.85 16.21
N ILE A 285 -3.66 9.14 15.25
CA ILE A 285 -2.38 8.41 15.11
C ILE A 285 -1.42 8.74 16.25
N ALA A 286 -1.24 10.02 16.56
CA ALA A 286 -0.27 10.47 17.57
C ALA A 286 -0.59 9.92 18.98
N GLU A 287 -1.88 9.76 19.28
CA GLU A 287 -2.38 9.16 20.52
C GLU A 287 -2.00 7.67 20.63
N ALA A 288 -1.83 6.95 19.52
CA ALA A 288 -1.60 5.50 19.52
C ALA A 288 -0.16 5.17 19.93
N TYR A 289 0.83 5.82 19.30
CA TYR A 289 2.24 5.68 19.64
C TYR A 289 2.51 5.99 21.12
N ALA A 290 1.83 6.99 21.69
CA ALA A 290 1.95 7.35 23.11
C ALA A 290 1.49 6.22 24.04
N THR A 291 0.39 5.54 23.69
CA THR A 291 -0.12 4.42 24.48
C THR A 291 0.76 3.17 24.33
N MET A 292 1.27 2.88 23.13
CA MET A 292 2.21 1.77 22.89
C MET A 292 3.50 1.91 23.70
N TYR A 293 4.08 3.11 23.74
CA TYR A 293 5.24 3.40 24.56
C TYR A 293 4.97 3.20 26.06
N THR A 294 3.77 3.56 26.53
CA THR A 294 3.35 3.34 27.92
C THR A 294 3.31 1.84 28.26
N ILE A 295 2.81 1.00 27.35
CA ILE A 295 2.79 -0.46 27.51
C ILE A 295 4.22 -1.04 27.44
N HIS A 296 5.08 -0.53 26.55
CA HIS A 296 6.50 -0.92 26.45
C HIS A 296 7.24 -0.74 27.79
N LEU A 297 7.06 0.41 28.46
CA LEU A 297 7.66 0.66 29.77
C LEU A 297 7.18 -0.31 30.86
N ALA A 298 5.93 -0.79 30.80
CA ALA A 298 5.42 -1.80 31.72
C ALA A 298 6.01 -3.20 31.44
N ILE A 299 6.16 -3.58 30.16
CA ILE A 299 6.78 -4.85 29.75
C ILE A 299 8.24 -4.92 30.21
N ASN A 300 9.00 -3.83 30.08
CA ASN A 300 10.39 -3.78 30.52
C ASN A 300 10.52 -4.05 32.05
N LYS A 301 9.71 -3.36 32.87
CA LYS A 301 9.69 -3.55 34.33
C LYS A 301 9.24 -4.95 34.75
N TYR A 302 8.28 -5.54 34.03
CA TYR A 302 7.89 -6.93 34.22
C TYR A 302 9.05 -7.88 33.91
N LYS A 303 9.75 -7.69 32.79
CA LYS A 303 10.90 -8.48 32.36
C LYS A 303 12.05 -8.41 33.37
N GLU A 304 12.35 -7.23 33.90
CA GLU A 304 13.32 -7.03 34.99
C GLU A 304 12.94 -7.80 36.27
N SER A 305 11.64 -7.83 36.62
CA SER A 305 11.15 -8.51 37.82
C SER A 305 10.96 -10.02 37.68
N LYS A 306 10.77 -10.55 36.46
CA LYS A 306 10.36 -11.94 36.21
C LYS A 306 11.35 -12.75 35.38
N GLY A 307 12.34 -12.11 34.76
CA GLY A 307 13.33 -12.76 33.88
C GLY A 307 12.84 -13.00 32.44
N SER A 308 11.54 -12.87 32.17
CA SER A 308 10.93 -12.98 30.84
C SER A 308 9.86 -11.91 30.63
N THR A 309 9.53 -11.63 29.37
CA THR A 309 8.34 -10.83 29.01
C THR A 309 7.04 -11.61 29.32
N PRO A 310 5.86 -10.96 29.32
CA PRO A 310 4.56 -11.64 29.35
C PRO A 310 4.45 -12.74 28.28
N ALA A 311 3.80 -13.85 28.61
CA ALA A 311 3.88 -15.07 27.80
C ALA A 311 2.93 -15.04 26.60
N GLU A 312 1.63 -14.86 26.85
CA GLU A 312 0.59 -14.92 25.80
C GLU A 312 -0.03 -13.56 25.51
N ASN A 313 -0.22 -12.70 26.52
CA ASN A 313 -0.90 -11.42 26.36
C ASN A 313 -0.56 -10.43 27.50
N LEU A 314 -1.02 -9.18 27.38
CA LEU A 314 -0.70 -8.08 28.29
C LEU A 314 -1.37 -8.18 29.68
N SER A 315 -2.30 -9.12 29.90
CA SER A 315 -3.00 -9.26 31.20
C SER A 315 -2.08 -9.67 32.35
N ASP A 316 -0.93 -10.29 32.06
CA ASP A 316 0.12 -10.60 33.05
C ASP A 316 0.63 -9.32 33.75
N LEU A 317 0.66 -8.19 33.02
CA LEU A 317 1.10 -6.88 33.54
C LEU A 317 0.09 -6.31 34.53
N VAL A 318 -1.21 -6.52 34.29
CA VAL A 318 -2.28 -6.09 35.21
C VAL A 318 -2.33 -7.01 36.43
N THR A 319 -2.29 -8.32 36.20
CA THR A 319 -2.30 -9.35 37.25
C THR A 319 -1.07 -9.25 38.17
N SER A 320 0.06 -8.76 37.65
CA SER A 320 1.28 -8.49 38.41
C SER A 320 1.45 -7.04 38.88
N GLY A 321 0.45 -6.16 38.64
CA GLY A 321 0.42 -4.78 39.16
C GLY A 321 1.35 -3.76 38.47
N PHE A 322 1.95 -4.08 37.31
CA PHE A 322 2.73 -3.14 36.50
C PHE A 322 1.84 -2.20 35.66
N LEU A 323 0.59 -2.60 35.42
CA LEU A 323 -0.48 -1.77 34.86
C LEU A 323 -1.72 -1.86 35.75
N LYS A 324 -2.55 -0.81 35.75
CA LYS A 324 -3.85 -0.81 36.44
C LYS A 324 -4.94 -1.52 35.62
N GLU A 325 -4.87 -1.34 34.31
CA GLU A 325 -5.70 -1.94 33.27
C GLU A 325 -4.87 -1.93 31.97
N VAL A 326 -5.17 -2.79 30.99
CA VAL A 326 -4.47 -2.75 29.70
C VAL A 326 -5.00 -1.55 28.91
N PRO A 327 -4.16 -0.56 28.54
CA PRO A 327 -4.60 0.59 27.77
C PRO A 327 -5.09 0.20 26.37
N LYS A 328 -6.17 0.85 25.93
CA LYS A 328 -6.71 0.71 24.57
C LYS A 328 -6.05 1.68 23.59
N ASP A 329 -6.05 1.35 22.31
CA ASP A 329 -5.67 2.28 21.25
C ASP A 329 -6.71 3.42 21.06
N PRO A 330 -6.39 4.51 20.34
CA PRO A 330 -7.27 5.68 20.16
C PRO A 330 -8.52 5.42 19.31
N TRP A 331 -8.69 4.17 18.88
CA TRP A 331 -9.82 3.69 18.12
C TRP A 331 -10.64 2.66 18.92
N GLY A 332 -10.18 2.23 20.10
CA GLY A 332 -10.91 1.46 21.12
C GLY A 332 -10.31 0.09 21.47
N ARG A 333 -9.33 -0.42 20.70
CA ARG A 333 -8.88 -1.82 20.73
C ARG A 333 -7.82 -2.12 21.75
N ASP A 334 -7.70 -3.40 22.11
CA ASP A 334 -6.46 -3.95 22.65
C ASP A 334 -5.35 -3.88 21.61
N PHE A 335 -4.13 -3.55 22.05
CA PHE A 335 -2.94 -3.73 21.22
C PHE A 335 -2.67 -5.21 21.03
N PHE A 336 -2.35 -5.59 19.80
CA PHE A 336 -1.82 -6.92 19.52
C PHE A 336 -0.44 -7.01 20.15
N TYR A 337 -0.19 -8.10 20.88
CA TYR A 337 1.07 -8.39 21.53
C TYR A 337 1.36 -9.88 21.36
N HIS A 338 2.59 -10.22 20.99
CA HIS A 338 3.07 -11.60 21.07
C HIS A 338 4.58 -11.65 21.32
N GLN A 339 5.03 -12.70 22.01
CA GLN A 339 6.45 -12.94 22.24
C GLN A 339 7.12 -13.49 20.96
N ALA A 340 8.18 -12.83 20.50
CA ALA A 340 8.88 -13.19 19.25
C ALA A 340 9.90 -14.31 19.50
N GLY A 341 9.40 -15.51 19.83
CA GLY A 341 10.21 -16.68 20.13
C GLY A 341 10.80 -16.69 21.55
N ALA A 342 11.67 -17.65 21.81
CA ALA A 342 12.13 -17.97 23.16
C ALA A 342 13.20 -17.00 23.69
N GLY A 343 12.76 -15.86 24.24
CA GLY A 343 13.44 -15.27 25.42
C GLY A 343 13.78 -13.78 25.43
N SER A 344 13.64 -13.02 24.34
CA SER A 344 14.17 -11.63 24.30
C SER A 344 13.22 -10.55 23.79
N ASP A 345 12.71 -10.62 22.56
CA ASP A 345 11.87 -9.58 21.96
C ASP A 345 10.38 -9.97 21.90
N TYR A 346 9.55 -8.94 21.77
CA TYR A 346 8.12 -9.06 21.57
C TYR A 346 7.71 -8.08 20.46
N VAL A 347 6.67 -8.45 19.70
CA VAL A 347 6.01 -7.53 18.78
C VAL A 347 4.80 -6.95 19.49
N MET A 348 4.59 -5.64 19.36
CA MET A 348 3.33 -4.99 19.71
C MET A 348 2.89 -4.14 18.53
N HIS A 349 1.60 -4.14 18.21
CA HIS A 349 1.05 -3.30 17.15
C HIS A 349 -0.40 -2.91 17.43
N SER A 350 -0.74 -1.67 17.07
CA SER A 350 -2.12 -1.31 16.76
C SER A 350 -2.21 -1.24 15.24
N TYR A 351 -3.26 -1.85 14.73
CA TYR A 351 -3.57 -1.88 13.31
C TYR A 351 -4.16 -0.53 12.80
N GLY A 352 -3.69 0.60 13.32
CA GLY A 352 -4.14 1.93 12.87
C GLY A 352 -5.63 2.23 13.07
N ALA A 353 -6.10 3.23 12.31
CA ALA A 353 -7.50 3.64 12.31
C ALA A 353 -8.46 2.57 11.81
N ASP A 354 -7.99 1.48 11.22
CA ASP A 354 -8.82 0.42 10.68
C ASP A 354 -8.60 -1.00 11.21
N GLY A 355 -7.68 -1.35 12.10
CA GLY A 355 -7.79 -2.59 12.88
C GLY A 355 -7.39 -3.95 12.23
N LYS A 356 -7.09 -4.07 10.93
CA LYS A 356 -6.29 -5.21 10.37
C LYS A 356 -4.94 -4.64 9.91
N GLU A 357 -4.04 -5.57 9.63
CA GLU A 357 -2.70 -5.39 9.10
C GLU A 357 -2.69 -4.86 7.65
N HIS A 358 -1.79 -3.92 7.37
CA HIS A 358 -1.43 -3.29 6.08
C HIS A 358 -2.32 -2.15 5.54
N GLY A 359 -3.07 -1.43 6.39
CA GLY A 359 -3.75 -0.18 6.00
C GLY A 359 -2.79 1.01 5.73
N SER A 360 -3.32 2.17 5.34
CA SER A 360 -2.52 3.38 4.99
C SER A 360 -3.22 4.73 5.22
N GLY A 361 -2.47 5.76 5.64
CA GLY A 361 -3.05 7.06 6.01
C GLY A 361 -3.43 7.07 7.49
N LEU A 362 -4.65 7.50 7.86
CA LEU A 362 -5.16 7.27 9.23
C LEU A 362 -5.16 5.77 9.57
N ASP A 363 -5.47 4.99 8.55
CA ASP A 363 -5.53 3.54 8.42
C ASP A 363 -4.14 2.87 8.55
N ALA A 364 -3.04 3.62 8.71
CA ALA A 364 -1.70 3.05 8.70
C ALA A 364 -1.42 2.16 9.93
N ASP A 365 -0.85 0.97 9.69
CA ASP A 365 -0.33 0.08 10.72
C ASP A 365 0.70 0.77 11.63
N ILE A 366 0.52 0.63 12.94
CA ILE A 366 1.39 1.19 13.97
C ILE A 366 2.10 0.05 14.67
N MET A 367 3.21 -0.39 14.08
CA MET A 367 4.07 -1.45 14.60
C MET A 367 5.17 -0.90 15.53
N TRP A 368 5.38 -1.56 16.67
CA TRP A 368 6.45 -1.24 17.63
C TRP A 368 7.81 -1.83 17.20
N THR A 369 8.27 -1.48 16.00
CA THR A 369 9.55 -1.92 15.42
C THR A 369 10.75 -1.33 16.19
N MET A 370 11.97 -1.84 15.98
CA MET A 370 13.19 -1.22 16.54
C MET A 370 13.36 0.24 16.06
N GLU A 371 13.10 0.51 14.78
CA GLU A 371 13.13 1.85 14.21
C GLU A 371 12.10 2.79 14.87
N MET A 372 10.90 2.30 15.18
CA MET A 372 9.89 3.07 15.92
C MET A 372 10.25 3.25 17.40
N LYS A 373 10.86 2.25 18.06
CA LYS A 373 11.41 2.40 19.42
C LYS A 373 12.43 3.55 19.46
N GLU A 374 13.32 3.64 18.47
CA GLU A 374 14.25 4.77 18.34
C GLU A 374 13.55 6.09 18.02
N ASN A 375 12.75 6.16 16.96
CA ASN A 375 12.14 7.40 16.50
C ASN A 375 11.15 8.00 17.52
N TYR A 376 10.43 7.16 18.26
CA TYR A 376 9.58 7.65 19.35
C TYR A 376 10.40 8.12 20.57
N SER A 377 11.56 7.51 20.84
CA SER A 377 12.49 8.01 21.85
C SER A 377 13.05 9.40 21.47
N LYS A 378 13.30 9.65 20.18
CA LYS A 378 13.70 10.98 19.64
C LYS A 378 12.58 12.01 19.83
N ILE A 379 11.32 11.64 19.58
CA ILE A 379 10.13 12.48 19.85
C ILE A 379 10.01 12.84 21.34
N ILE A 380 10.26 11.89 22.25
CA ILE A 380 10.20 12.13 23.71
C ILE A 380 11.34 13.06 24.16
N ALA A 381 12.58 12.75 23.77
CA ALA A 381 13.75 13.59 24.09
C ALA A 381 13.57 15.04 23.58
N THR A 382 12.93 15.20 22.42
CA THR A 382 12.54 16.52 21.88
C THR A 382 11.53 17.23 22.79
N LYS A 383 10.49 16.54 23.27
CA LYS A 383 9.46 17.12 24.15
C LYS A 383 9.99 17.49 25.53
N ASP A 384 10.86 16.66 26.12
CA ASP A 384 11.51 16.97 27.39
C ASP A 384 12.52 18.12 27.25
N THR A 385 13.20 18.23 26.11
CA THR A 385 14.09 19.36 25.80
C THR A 385 13.31 20.65 25.55
N LEU A 386 12.19 20.60 24.82
CA LEU A 386 11.26 21.72 24.66
C LEU A 386 10.77 22.23 26.03
N LYS A 387 10.35 21.32 26.92
CA LYS A 387 9.94 21.67 28.28
C LYS A 387 11.08 22.33 29.05
N THR A 388 12.29 21.77 29.00
CA THR A 388 13.49 22.32 29.66
C THR A 388 13.79 23.74 29.16
N LEU A 389 13.68 23.97 27.84
CA LEU A 389 13.82 25.30 27.25
C LEU A 389 12.69 26.26 27.67
N VAL A 390 11.45 25.80 27.78
CA VAL A 390 10.31 26.59 28.28
C VAL A 390 10.48 26.98 29.75
N ASP A 391 10.95 26.07 30.60
CA ASP A 391 11.24 26.33 32.01
C ASP A 391 12.40 27.35 32.16
N LEU A 392 13.42 27.28 31.29
CA LEU A 392 14.50 28.27 31.20
C LEU A 392 14.03 29.64 30.66
N ILE A 393 13.21 29.67 29.60
CA ILE A 393 12.58 30.90 29.06
C ILE A 393 11.72 31.57 30.13
N SER A 394 10.97 30.79 30.91
CA SER A 394 10.14 31.27 32.02
C SER A 394 10.99 31.86 33.15
N SER A 395 12.08 31.19 33.51
CA SER A 395 13.05 31.66 34.51
C SER A 395 13.80 32.93 34.06
N TYR A 396 14.15 33.01 32.77
CA TYR A 396 14.72 34.20 32.15
C TYR A 396 13.71 35.37 32.21
N ARG A 397 12.45 35.13 31.80
CA ARG A 397 11.38 36.13 31.89
C ARG A 397 11.16 36.63 33.31
N GLN A 398 11.17 35.73 34.31
CA GLN A 398 10.99 36.09 35.71
C GLN A 398 12.15 36.94 36.26
N SER A 399 13.39 36.72 35.79
CA SER A 399 14.59 37.43 36.26
C SER A 399 14.95 38.68 35.45
N LYS A 400 14.50 38.80 34.19
CA LYS A 400 14.77 39.93 33.29
C LYS A 400 13.54 40.81 33.00
N GLY A 401 12.34 40.38 33.37
CA GLY A 401 11.07 41.05 33.05
C GLY A 401 10.58 40.88 31.61
N GLN A 402 11.41 40.32 30.73
CA GLN A 402 11.14 40.14 29.30
C GLN A 402 11.56 38.72 28.85
N TYR A 403 10.92 38.22 27.79
CA TYR A 403 11.38 37.01 27.10
C TYR A 403 12.76 37.25 26.47
N PRO A 404 13.58 36.21 26.26
CA PRO A 404 14.84 36.34 25.52
C PRO A 404 14.57 36.76 24.07
N ALA A 405 15.52 37.46 23.43
CA ALA A 405 15.39 37.83 22.02
C ALA A 405 15.71 36.65 21.09
N LYS A 406 16.55 35.73 21.56
CA LYS A 406 16.99 34.50 20.88
C LYS A 406 17.36 33.44 21.92
N LEU A 407 17.40 32.16 21.55
CA LEU A 407 17.70 31.08 22.50
C LEU A 407 19.09 31.18 23.13
N GLU A 408 20.08 31.74 22.42
CA GLU A 408 21.44 31.91 22.92
C GLU A 408 21.51 32.86 24.14
N ASP A 409 20.48 33.68 24.37
CA ASP A 409 20.40 34.54 25.57
C ASP A 409 20.18 33.72 26.86
N LEU A 410 19.81 32.45 26.74
CA LEU A 410 19.69 31.49 27.86
C LEU A 410 21.04 30.88 28.28
N LEU A 411 22.12 31.12 27.53
CA LEU A 411 23.43 30.55 27.81
C LEU A 411 24.12 31.24 28.99
N GLY A 412 24.82 30.46 29.81
CA GLY A 412 25.50 30.93 31.02
C GLY A 412 26.17 29.81 31.79
N GLU A 413 26.32 29.97 33.11
CA GLU A 413 26.95 28.96 33.97
C GLU A 413 26.15 27.64 34.00
N THR A 414 24.83 27.73 34.02
CA THR A 414 23.89 26.60 34.11
C THR A 414 23.68 25.87 32.78
N LEU A 415 23.71 26.59 31.65
CA LEU A 415 23.53 26.04 30.30
C LEU A 415 24.66 26.54 29.39
N LYS A 416 25.64 25.67 29.08
CA LYS A 416 26.84 26.04 28.32
C LYS A 416 26.67 25.96 26.81
N THR A 417 25.70 25.19 26.33
CA THR A 417 25.39 24.96 24.92
C THR A 417 23.88 24.78 24.78
N LEU A 418 23.28 25.24 23.69
CA LEU A 418 21.87 24.97 23.44
C LEU A 418 21.65 23.47 23.22
N PRO A 419 20.65 22.86 23.86
CA PRO A 419 20.27 21.48 23.58
C PRO A 419 19.53 21.41 22.24
N LYS A 420 19.65 20.27 21.58
CA LYS A 420 19.04 19.97 20.29
C LYS A 420 17.77 19.13 20.46
N ASP A 421 17.00 18.99 19.39
CA ASP A 421 15.97 17.96 19.32
C ASP A 421 16.56 16.55 19.14
N GLY A 422 15.71 15.53 19.22
CA GLY A 422 16.10 14.13 19.11
C GLY A 422 16.61 13.72 17.72
N TRP A 423 16.55 14.59 16.71
CA TRP A 423 17.16 14.40 15.39
C TRP A 423 18.41 15.25 15.20
N GLU A 424 19.01 15.72 16.30
CA GLU A 424 20.22 16.54 16.36
C GLU A 424 20.10 17.92 15.68
N LYS A 425 18.89 18.47 15.59
CA LYS A 425 18.61 19.79 14.99
C LYS A 425 18.39 20.88 16.05
N ASN A 426 18.47 22.12 15.60
CA ASN A 426 18.21 23.30 16.43
C ASN A 426 16.70 23.62 16.43
N PHE A 427 16.18 24.04 17.59
CA PHE A 427 14.81 24.52 17.72
C PHE A 427 14.62 25.87 17.01
N VAL A 428 13.47 26.04 16.36
CA VAL A 428 12.99 27.32 15.85
C VAL A 428 12.31 28.09 17.00
N TYR A 429 12.80 29.28 17.27
CA TYR A 429 12.23 30.22 18.23
C TYR A 429 11.72 31.46 17.48
N LYS A 430 10.47 31.86 17.71
CA LYS A 430 9.86 33.05 17.10
C LYS A 430 9.34 33.99 18.19
N ILE A 431 9.66 35.28 18.11
CA ILE A 431 9.15 36.31 19.02
C ILE A 431 8.83 37.60 18.22
N PRO A 432 7.57 38.09 18.24
CA PRO A 432 6.37 37.45 18.78
C PRO A 432 6.03 36.13 18.06
N GLY A 433 5.19 35.30 18.68
CA GLY A 433 4.67 34.07 18.07
C GLY A 433 3.46 34.31 17.17
N THR A 434 2.98 33.28 16.47
CA THR A 434 1.74 33.39 15.67
C THR A 434 0.50 33.37 16.57
N ASN A 435 -0.67 33.65 15.99
CA ASN A 435 -1.98 33.60 16.69
C ASN A 435 -2.01 34.38 18.02
N ASN A 436 -1.29 35.51 18.08
CA ASN A 436 -1.19 36.40 19.24
C ASN A 436 -0.57 35.73 20.50
N THR A 437 0.37 34.81 20.30
CA THR A 437 1.20 34.22 21.37
C THR A 437 2.45 35.06 21.66
N PRO A 438 3.00 35.07 22.90
CA PRO A 438 4.16 35.91 23.23
C PRO A 438 5.44 35.46 22.53
N TYR A 439 5.60 34.14 22.34
CA TYR A 439 6.66 33.50 21.59
C TYR A 439 6.19 32.11 21.11
N GLU A 440 6.90 31.52 20.15
CA GLU A 440 6.78 30.11 19.79
C GLU A 440 8.14 29.41 19.95
N LEU A 441 8.09 28.11 20.30
CA LEU A 441 9.23 27.21 20.29
C LEU A 441 8.82 25.90 19.60
N ILE A 442 9.57 25.50 18.57
CA ILE A 442 9.21 24.45 17.61
C ILE A 442 10.43 23.59 17.28
N SER A 443 10.28 22.26 17.25
CA SER A 443 11.16 21.38 16.46
C SER A 443 10.46 21.04 15.14
N LEU A 444 11.21 21.03 14.03
CA LEU A 444 10.73 20.76 12.67
C LEU A 444 10.86 19.27 12.29
N GLY A 445 10.71 18.35 13.25
CA GLY A 445 10.68 16.91 13.03
C GLY A 445 11.92 16.31 12.34
N ALA A 446 11.74 15.12 11.76
CA ALA A 446 12.79 14.34 11.12
C ALA A 446 13.22 14.89 9.73
N ASP A 447 12.36 15.58 8.99
CA ASP A 447 12.72 16.23 7.71
C ASP A 447 13.34 17.64 7.85
N GLY A 448 12.99 18.39 8.91
CA GLY A 448 13.55 19.73 9.19
C GLY A 448 12.82 20.88 8.49
N LYS A 449 11.56 20.71 8.07
CA LYS A 449 10.74 21.73 7.40
C LYS A 449 9.47 22.03 8.21
N GLU A 450 8.85 23.19 7.97
CA GLU A 450 7.61 23.55 8.67
C GLU A 450 6.41 22.78 8.09
N GLY A 451 5.78 21.93 8.90
CA GLY A 451 4.62 21.11 8.55
C GLY A 451 4.78 19.64 8.94
N GLY A 452 4.75 18.75 7.94
CA GLY A 452 4.92 17.30 8.07
C GLY A 452 3.81 16.55 8.82
N THR A 453 4.05 15.26 9.07
CA THR A 453 3.16 14.33 9.81
C THR A 453 3.97 13.20 10.44
N GLY A 454 3.59 12.72 11.64
CA GLY A 454 4.29 11.60 12.28
C GLY A 454 5.69 11.99 12.78
N VAL A 455 6.75 11.40 12.22
CA VAL A 455 8.13 11.77 12.59
C VAL A 455 8.57 13.12 12.02
N ASP A 456 7.94 13.58 10.93
CA ASP A 456 8.21 14.86 10.29
C ASP A 456 7.33 16.00 10.84
N GLU A 457 6.46 15.71 11.81
CA GLU A 457 5.48 16.67 12.36
C GLU A 457 6.14 17.74 13.23
N ASP A 458 5.78 19.00 12.99
CA ASP A 458 6.18 20.14 13.83
C ASP A 458 5.83 19.92 15.32
N ILE A 459 6.82 19.65 16.17
CA ILE A 459 6.62 19.57 17.62
C ILE A 459 6.66 20.99 18.21
N LYS A 460 5.48 21.64 18.28
CA LYS A 460 5.29 22.99 18.84
C LYS A 460 4.94 22.93 20.33
N TRP A 461 5.56 23.79 21.15
CA TRP A 461 5.05 24.03 22.49
C TRP A 461 3.76 24.88 22.43
N GLN A 462 2.68 24.37 23.04
CA GLN A 462 1.43 25.12 23.21
C GLN A 462 1.06 25.20 24.69
N GLU A 463 0.93 26.42 25.19
CA GLU A 463 0.47 26.72 26.54
C GLU A 463 -1.04 26.41 26.64
N LYS A 464 -1.40 25.24 27.18
CA LYS A 464 -2.79 24.87 27.42
C LYS A 464 -3.43 25.81 28.45
N LYS A 465 -4.62 26.33 28.11
CA LYS A 465 -5.51 27.06 29.01
C LYS A 465 -6.35 26.11 29.87
#